data_AF-A0A938J985-F1
#
_entry.id   AF-A0A938J985-F1
#
_cell.length_a   1.000
_cell.length_b   1.000
_cell.length_c   1.000
_cell.angle_alpha   90.00
_cell.angle_beta   90.00
_cell.angle_gamma   90.00
#
_symmetry.space_group_name_H-M   'P 1'
#
loop_
_entity.id
_entity.type
_entity.pdbx_description
1 polymer ?
#
loop_
_entity_poly.entity_id
_entity_poly.type
_entity_poly.pdbx_seq_one_letter_code
_entity_poly.pdbx_strand_id
1 'polypeptide(L)'
;MLVTRPKGQERELVGLLQAAGYAVVHCPLIAVEPLGDDPIDLTGYDWLVVTSANGAREIERRRGAGRPRVAAIGRATAEAIGGADLVPRVSTLEGLLAEMPRPAGRVLFAGAEGARRLLVRELDADFVPLYRTIELAPELPDADLVVLASASAARAFGRLGRQL
;
A
#
# COMPACT_ATOMS: atom_id res chain seq x y z
N MET A 1 4.63 23.81 4.97
CA MET A 1 4.83 22.35 5.08
C MET A 1 4.55 21.66 3.75
N LEU A 2 5.38 20.70 3.36
CA LEU A 2 5.17 19.84 2.19
C LEU A 2 4.49 18.53 2.58
N VAL A 3 3.49 18.13 1.80
CA VAL A 3 2.90 16.78 1.85
C VAL A 3 3.29 16.03 0.57
N THR A 4 3.90 14.85 0.72
CA THR A 4 4.53 14.13 -0.41
C THR A 4 3.75 12.94 -0.94
N ARG A 5 2.48 12.79 -0.52
CA ARG A 5 1.62 11.66 -0.92
C ARG A 5 1.36 11.67 -2.44
N PRO A 6 1.13 10.50 -3.07
CA PRO A 6 0.72 10.44 -4.47
C PRO A 6 -0.50 11.32 -4.75
N LYS A 7 -0.60 11.82 -5.98
CA LYS A 7 -1.77 12.57 -6.45
C LYS A 7 -3.05 11.75 -6.29
N GLY A 8 -4.10 12.39 -5.76
CA GLY A 8 -5.37 11.75 -5.42
C GLY A 8 -5.40 11.04 -4.08
N GLN A 9 -4.28 10.99 -3.34
CA GLN A 9 -4.18 10.34 -2.03
C GLN A 9 -3.84 11.32 -0.89
N GLU A 10 -3.73 12.61 -1.20
CA GLU A 10 -3.36 13.68 -0.29
C GLU A 10 -4.54 14.34 0.43
N ARG A 11 -5.74 14.31 -0.18
CA ARG A 11 -6.84 15.21 0.15
C ARG A 11 -7.21 15.24 1.63
N GLU A 12 -7.39 14.06 2.22
CA GLU A 12 -7.76 13.93 3.64
C GLU A 12 -6.67 14.52 4.56
N LEU A 13 -5.42 14.11 4.36
CA LEU A 13 -4.30 14.60 5.17
C LEU A 13 -4.09 16.12 4.99
N VAL A 14 -4.15 16.60 3.75
CA VAL A 14 -4.03 18.04 3.44
C VAL A 14 -5.15 18.81 4.12
N GLY A 15 -6.40 18.34 4.03
CA GLY A 15 -7.55 18.97 4.65
C GLY A 15 -7.43 19.03 6.19
N LEU A 16 -6.99 17.94 6.83
CA LEU A 16 -6.78 17.89 8.28
C LEU A 16 -5.67 18.86 8.72
N LEU A 17 -4.57 18.94 7.97
CA LEU A 17 -3.47 19.85 8.27
C LEU A 17 -3.87 21.33 8.05
N GLN A 18 -4.61 21.62 6.98
CA GLN A 18 -5.14 22.96 6.74
C GLN A 18 -6.15 23.38 7.81
N ALA A 19 -7.05 22.47 8.23
CA ALA A 19 -7.99 22.71 9.32
C ALA A 19 -7.28 22.97 10.67
N ALA A 20 -6.10 22.39 10.86
CA ALA A 20 -5.23 22.65 12.01
C ALA A 20 -4.39 23.95 11.87
N GLY A 21 -4.60 24.75 10.81
CA GLY A 21 -3.94 26.05 10.62
C GLY A 21 -2.60 26.01 9.89
N TYR A 22 -2.19 24.85 9.36
CA TYR A 22 -0.94 24.76 8.62
C TYR A 22 -1.07 25.25 7.17
N ALA A 23 -0.09 26.02 6.70
CA ALA A 23 0.10 26.26 5.28
C ALA A 23 0.70 25.01 4.61
N VAL A 24 -0.10 24.35 3.77
CA VAL A 24 0.23 23.07 3.13
C VAL A 24 0.43 23.26 1.64
N VAL A 25 1.56 22.78 1.13
CA VAL A 25 1.83 22.60 -0.30
C VAL A 25 1.93 21.11 -0.59
N HIS A 26 1.15 20.64 -1.57
CA HIS A 26 1.21 19.26 -2.03
C HIS A 26 2.30 19.11 -3.10
N CYS A 27 3.27 18.23 -2.85
CA CYS A 27 4.39 17.98 -3.75
C CYS A 27 4.65 16.47 -3.82
N PRO A 28 3.95 15.72 -4.71
CA PRO A 28 4.11 14.28 -4.82
C PRO A 28 5.56 13.85 -5.09
N LEU A 29 6.09 12.96 -4.28
CA LEU A 29 7.42 12.35 -4.50
C LEU A 29 7.35 10.94 -5.09
N ILE A 30 6.15 10.40 -5.18
CA ILE A 30 5.90 9.10 -5.82
C ILE A 30 4.59 9.14 -6.61
N ALA A 31 4.52 8.35 -7.66
CA ALA A 31 3.30 7.97 -8.36
C ALA A 31 3.05 6.47 -8.22
N VAL A 32 1.78 6.08 -8.32
CA VAL A 32 1.33 4.69 -8.30
C VAL A 32 0.79 4.38 -9.68
N GLU A 33 1.42 3.41 -10.35
CA GLU A 33 1.06 2.98 -11.69
C GLU A 33 0.48 1.55 -11.62
N PRO A 34 -0.80 1.33 -11.99
CA PRO A 34 -1.40 0.01 -12.06
C PRO A 34 -0.68 -0.91 -13.07
N LEU A 35 -0.68 -2.22 -12.81
CA LEU A 35 -0.08 -3.22 -13.70
C LEU A 35 -1.16 -4.06 -14.37
N GLY A 36 -1.67 -3.57 -15.49
CA GLY A 36 -2.71 -4.23 -16.27
C GLY A 36 -4.10 -4.12 -15.66
N ASP A 37 -5.10 -4.57 -16.42
CA ASP A 37 -6.52 -4.42 -16.08
C ASP A 37 -7.30 -5.74 -16.11
N ASP A 38 -6.63 -6.85 -16.47
CA ASP A 38 -7.28 -8.15 -16.57
C ASP A 38 -7.84 -8.61 -15.22
N PRO A 39 -9.04 -9.22 -15.20
CA PRO A 39 -9.60 -9.79 -13.98
C PRO A 39 -8.65 -10.83 -13.35
N ILE A 40 -8.55 -10.79 -12.03
CA ILE A 40 -7.76 -11.72 -11.23
C ILE A 40 -8.70 -12.78 -10.68
N ASP A 41 -8.51 -14.03 -11.14
CA ASP A 41 -9.26 -15.18 -10.63
C ASP A 41 -8.72 -15.61 -9.26
N LEU A 42 -9.62 -15.61 -8.28
CA LEU A 42 -9.34 -15.99 -6.89
C LEU A 42 -9.92 -17.37 -6.55
N THR A 43 -10.40 -18.12 -7.55
CA THR A 43 -10.98 -19.44 -7.36
C THR A 43 -9.94 -20.42 -6.81
N GLY A 44 -10.31 -21.16 -5.76
CA GLY A 44 -9.47 -22.18 -5.14
C GLY A 44 -8.40 -21.64 -4.19
N TYR A 45 -8.36 -20.33 -3.91
CA TYR A 45 -7.58 -19.79 -2.80
C TYR A 45 -8.41 -19.80 -1.51
N ASP A 46 -7.74 -20.10 -0.40
CA ASP A 46 -8.31 -19.98 0.95
C ASP A 46 -8.14 -18.57 1.51
N TRP A 47 -7.07 -17.89 1.08
CA TRP A 47 -6.71 -16.54 1.51
C TRP A 47 -6.26 -15.63 0.37
N LEU A 48 -6.75 -14.40 0.40
CA LEU A 48 -6.19 -13.24 -0.28
C LEU A 48 -5.46 -12.38 0.75
N VAL A 49 -4.17 -12.14 0.55
CA VAL A 49 -3.38 -11.23 1.37
C VAL A 49 -3.13 -9.92 0.63
N VAL A 50 -3.45 -8.81 1.27
CA VAL A 50 -3.15 -7.44 0.81
C VAL A 50 -2.37 -6.66 1.87
N THR A 51 -1.38 -5.90 1.44
CA THR A 51 -0.43 -5.23 2.36
C THR A 51 -0.39 -3.72 2.24
N SER A 52 -1.21 -3.15 1.36
CA SER A 52 -1.36 -1.71 1.20
C SER A 52 -2.75 -1.35 0.70
N ALA A 53 -3.23 -0.15 1.06
CA ALA A 53 -4.48 0.38 0.54
C ALA A 53 -4.50 0.50 -1.00
N ASN A 54 -3.33 0.67 -1.63
CA ASN A 54 -3.24 0.65 -3.10
C ASN A 54 -3.47 -0.75 -3.65
N GLY A 55 -2.85 -1.77 -3.07
CA GLY A 55 -3.07 -3.17 -3.45
C GLY A 55 -4.53 -3.59 -3.21
N ALA A 56 -5.11 -3.17 -2.09
CA ALA A 56 -6.52 -3.39 -1.77
C ALA A 56 -7.48 -2.82 -2.84
N ARG A 57 -7.31 -1.55 -3.21
CA ARG A 57 -8.16 -0.92 -4.25
C ARG A 57 -7.95 -1.57 -5.63
N GLU A 58 -6.71 -1.95 -5.94
CA GLU A 58 -6.35 -2.56 -7.21
C GLU A 58 -6.93 -3.97 -7.36
N ILE A 59 -6.82 -4.81 -6.32
CA ILE A 59 -7.41 -6.16 -6.34
C ILE A 59 -8.93 -6.09 -6.38
N GLU A 60 -9.56 -5.13 -5.69
CA GLU A 60 -11.01 -4.92 -5.77
C GLU A 60 -11.45 -4.48 -7.16
N ARG A 61 -10.73 -3.53 -7.80
CA ARG A 61 -11.04 -3.11 -9.17
C ARG A 61 -11.00 -4.29 -10.14
N ARG A 62 -10.06 -5.21 -9.96
CA ARG A 62 -9.79 -6.33 -10.86
C ARG A 62 -10.36 -7.65 -10.35
N ARG A 63 -11.22 -7.64 -9.34
CA ARG A 63 -11.72 -8.87 -8.70
C ARG A 63 -12.52 -9.71 -9.70
N GLY A 64 -12.02 -10.90 -10.01
CA GLY A 64 -12.72 -11.91 -10.80
C GLY A 64 -13.60 -12.83 -9.96
N ALA A 65 -13.63 -14.11 -10.36
CA ALA A 65 -14.30 -15.17 -9.62
C ALA A 65 -13.56 -15.52 -8.31
N GLY A 66 -14.25 -16.23 -7.41
CA GLY A 66 -13.69 -16.64 -6.12
C GLY A 66 -13.84 -15.59 -5.01
N ARG A 67 -14.03 -16.07 -3.78
CA ARG A 67 -14.22 -15.24 -2.57
C ARG A 67 -13.44 -15.85 -1.39
N PRO A 68 -12.10 -15.83 -1.43
CA PRO A 68 -11.28 -16.27 -0.31
C PRO A 68 -11.48 -15.37 0.91
N ARG A 69 -11.04 -15.83 2.08
CA ARG A 69 -10.88 -14.96 3.24
C ARG A 69 -9.82 -13.89 2.96
N VAL A 70 -9.95 -12.72 3.57
CA VAL A 70 -9.06 -11.59 3.34
C VAL A 70 -8.20 -11.33 4.57
N ALA A 71 -6.89 -11.30 4.36
CA ALA A 71 -5.91 -10.82 5.33
C ALA A 71 -5.35 -9.47 4.87
N ALA A 72 -5.45 -8.45 5.72
CA ALA A 72 -5.04 -7.09 5.40
C ALA A 72 -4.06 -6.55 6.45
N ILE A 73 -2.88 -6.09 6.01
CA ILE A 73 -1.92 -5.45 6.91
C ILE A 73 -2.29 -3.98 7.10
N GLY A 74 -2.80 -3.67 8.29
CA GLY A 74 -3.20 -2.34 8.71
C GLY A 74 -4.67 -2.02 8.44
N ARG A 75 -5.28 -1.21 9.33
CA ARG A 75 -6.71 -0.87 9.27
C ARG A 75 -7.11 -0.18 7.97
N ALA A 76 -6.33 0.80 7.52
CA ALA A 76 -6.60 1.50 6.25
C ALA A 76 -6.57 0.56 5.04
N THR A 77 -5.78 -0.52 5.08
CA THR A 77 -5.77 -1.55 4.04
C THR A 77 -7.04 -2.40 4.10
N ALA A 78 -7.47 -2.80 5.31
CA ALA A 78 -8.70 -3.56 5.52
C ALA A 78 -9.95 -2.78 5.09
N GLU A 79 -10.02 -1.49 5.43
CA GLU A 79 -11.10 -0.61 5.00
C GLU A 79 -11.12 -0.44 3.48
N ALA A 80 -9.96 -0.29 2.85
CA ALA A 80 -9.85 -0.12 1.40
C ALA A 80 -10.30 -1.34 0.58
N ILE A 81 -10.31 -2.54 1.17
CA ILE A 81 -10.82 -3.78 0.54
C ILE A 81 -12.25 -4.11 0.97
N GLY A 82 -12.92 -3.23 1.73
CA GLY A 82 -14.30 -3.44 2.18
C GLY A 82 -14.44 -4.30 3.45
N GLY A 83 -13.34 -4.53 4.17
CA GLY A 83 -13.28 -5.37 5.37
C GLY A 83 -12.35 -6.57 5.18
N ALA A 84 -11.73 -7.02 6.26
CA ALA A 84 -10.83 -8.18 6.26
C ALA A 84 -11.16 -9.13 7.42
N ASP A 85 -11.03 -10.43 7.15
CA ASP A 85 -11.20 -11.50 8.15
C ASP A 85 -10.03 -11.54 9.14
N LEU A 86 -8.84 -11.09 8.71
CA LEU A 86 -7.65 -11.00 9.55
C LEU A 86 -6.96 -9.65 9.35
N VAL A 87 -6.80 -8.91 10.44
CA VAL A 87 -5.93 -7.73 10.52
C VAL A 87 -4.97 -7.95 11.69
N PRO A 88 -3.65 -8.12 11.43
CA PRO A 88 -2.72 -8.45 12.49
C PRO A 88 -2.56 -7.29 13.47
N ARG A 89 -2.35 -7.61 14.75
CA ARG A 89 -2.10 -6.59 15.79
C ARG A 89 -0.86 -5.76 15.49
N VAL A 90 0.19 -6.42 15.01
CA VAL A 90 1.40 -5.77 14.50
C VAL A 90 1.29 -5.67 13.00
N SER A 91 1.13 -4.45 12.47
CA SER A 91 0.96 -4.20 11.03
C SER A 91 2.26 -4.36 10.22
N THR A 92 2.82 -5.57 10.24
CA THR A 92 4.03 -6.00 9.53
C THR A 92 3.79 -7.35 8.86
N LEU A 93 4.66 -7.75 7.92
CA LEU A 93 4.55 -9.07 7.28
C LEU A 93 4.73 -10.18 8.33
N GLU A 94 5.68 -9.98 9.23
CA GLU A 94 6.03 -10.85 10.34
C GLU A 94 4.86 -10.96 11.34
N GLY A 95 4.20 -9.84 11.63
CA GLY A 95 2.99 -9.82 12.46
C GLY A 95 1.83 -10.58 11.83
N LEU A 96 1.65 -10.48 10.50
CA LEU A 96 0.66 -11.29 9.79
C LEU A 96 0.98 -12.79 9.90
N LEU A 97 2.22 -13.19 9.67
CA LEU A 97 2.66 -14.58 9.74
C LEU A 97 2.51 -15.21 11.14
N ALA A 98 2.59 -14.39 12.18
CA ALA A 98 2.39 -14.83 13.56
C ALA A 98 0.92 -15.14 13.88
N GLU A 99 -0.02 -14.52 13.17
CA GLU A 99 -1.47 -14.66 13.40
C GLU A 99 -2.19 -15.50 12.33
N MET A 100 -1.49 -15.84 11.24
CA MET A 100 -2.02 -16.67 10.15
C MET A 100 -2.30 -18.10 10.64
N PRO A 101 -3.47 -18.71 10.30
CA PRO A 101 -3.73 -20.11 10.62
C PRO A 101 -2.70 -21.03 9.97
N ARG A 102 -2.38 -22.13 10.65
CA ARG A 102 -1.46 -23.16 10.17
C ARG A 102 -2.15 -24.54 10.22
N PRO A 103 -2.30 -25.23 9.07
CA PRO A 103 -1.96 -24.78 7.72
C PRO A 103 -2.85 -23.63 7.25
N ALA A 104 -2.31 -22.73 6.41
CA ALA A 104 -3.06 -21.60 5.85
C ALA A 104 -3.93 -22.02 4.65
N GLY A 105 -3.60 -23.14 3.98
CA GLY A 105 -4.19 -23.51 2.70
C GLY A 105 -3.53 -22.77 1.54
N ARG A 106 -4.24 -22.59 0.42
CA ARG A 106 -3.74 -21.85 -0.75
C ARG A 106 -3.86 -20.36 -0.51
N VAL A 107 -2.74 -19.65 -0.63
CA VAL A 107 -2.66 -18.20 -0.38
C VAL A 107 -2.28 -17.47 -1.66
N LEU A 108 -3.03 -16.41 -1.98
CA LEU A 108 -2.63 -15.43 -3.00
C LEU A 108 -2.20 -14.15 -2.30
N PHE A 109 -0.97 -13.72 -2.53
CA PHE A 109 -0.47 -12.42 -2.12
C PHE A 109 -0.56 -11.43 -3.28
N ALA A 110 -1.44 -10.43 -3.16
CA ALA A 110 -1.59 -9.36 -4.13
C ALA A 110 -0.96 -8.06 -3.59
N GLY A 111 0.03 -7.51 -4.29
CA GLY A 111 0.82 -6.39 -3.75
C GLY A 111 1.63 -5.61 -4.79
N ALA A 112 2.43 -4.66 -4.31
CA ALA A 112 3.33 -3.90 -5.17
C ALA A 112 4.34 -4.82 -5.87
N GLU A 113 4.72 -4.50 -7.11
CA GLU A 113 5.76 -5.22 -7.88
C GLU A 113 7.01 -5.53 -7.03
N GLY A 114 7.50 -4.50 -6.32
CA GLY A 114 8.67 -4.57 -5.43
C GLY A 114 8.41 -5.03 -4.00
N ALA A 115 7.25 -5.64 -3.69
CA ALA A 115 6.94 -6.08 -2.33
C ALA A 115 7.94 -7.15 -1.82
N ARG A 116 8.27 -7.12 -0.53
CA ARG A 116 9.12 -8.17 0.07
C ARG A 116 8.46 -9.54 -0.12
N ARG A 117 9.21 -10.52 -0.62
CA ARG A 117 8.72 -11.89 -0.90
C ARG A 117 8.68 -12.80 0.33
N LEU A 118 8.56 -12.24 1.53
CA LEU A 118 8.50 -13.03 2.77
C LEU A 118 7.25 -13.91 2.81
N LEU A 119 6.08 -13.36 2.50
CA LEU A 119 4.82 -14.13 2.49
C LEU A 119 4.81 -15.24 1.45
N VAL A 120 5.42 -15.00 0.28
CA VAL A 120 5.59 -16.02 -0.76
C VAL A 120 6.37 -17.22 -0.22
N ARG A 121 7.49 -16.97 0.47
CA ARG A 121 8.33 -18.04 1.02
C ARG A 121 7.70 -18.77 2.21
N GLU A 122 7.09 -18.03 3.14
CA GLU A 122 6.61 -18.59 4.41
C GLU A 122 5.23 -19.24 4.31
N LEU A 123 4.42 -18.88 3.31
CA LEU A 123 3.07 -19.42 3.09
C LEU A 123 2.94 -20.20 1.79
N ASP A 124 4.03 -20.39 1.03
CA ASP A 124 4.00 -20.92 -0.33
C ASP A 124 2.96 -20.19 -1.21
N ALA A 125 2.92 -18.86 -1.08
CA ALA A 125 1.86 -18.05 -1.66
C ALA A 125 2.14 -17.71 -3.13
N ASP A 126 1.11 -17.82 -3.96
CA ASP A 126 1.11 -17.27 -5.31
C ASP A 126 1.18 -15.74 -5.23
N PHE A 127 1.99 -15.10 -6.08
CA PHE A 127 2.18 -13.64 -6.04
C PHE A 127 1.66 -12.95 -7.30
N VAL A 128 0.79 -11.96 -7.10
CA VAL A 128 0.27 -11.11 -8.17
C VAL A 128 0.75 -9.67 -7.97
N PRO A 129 1.62 -9.15 -8.85
CA PRO A 129 1.98 -7.74 -8.84
C PRO A 129 0.81 -6.90 -9.37
N LEU A 130 0.40 -5.92 -8.57
CA LEU A 130 -0.80 -5.13 -8.81
C LEU A 130 -0.50 -3.72 -9.32
N TYR A 131 0.58 -3.13 -8.82
CA TYR A 131 1.01 -1.80 -9.17
C TYR A 131 2.52 -1.67 -8.98
N ARG A 132 3.12 -0.67 -9.62
CA ARG A 132 4.48 -0.24 -9.33
C ARG A 132 4.51 1.18 -8.77
N THR A 133 5.51 1.44 -7.94
CA THR A 133 5.78 2.77 -7.42
C THR A 133 6.83 3.43 -8.29
N ILE A 134 6.47 4.56 -8.89
CA ILE A 134 7.39 5.41 -9.63
C ILE A 134 7.86 6.52 -8.69
N GLU A 135 9.16 6.64 -8.50
CA GLU A 135 9.74 7.75 -7.73
C GLU A 135 9.83 8.99 -8.63
N LEU A 136 9.39 10.14 -8.12
CA LEU A 136 9.35 11.40 -8.85
C LEU A 136 10.48 12.31 -8.38
N ALA A 137 10.86 13.25 -9.23
CA ALA A 137 11.86 14.27 -8.93
C ALA A 137 11.34 15.68 -9.26
N PRO A 138 10.30 16.16 -8.55
CA PRO A 138 9.82 17.52 -8.73
C PRO A 138 10.81 18.55 -8.16
N GLU A 139 10.68 19.79 -8.60
CA GLU A 139 11.26 20.91 -7.88
C GLU A 139 10.55 21.06 -6.52
N LEU A 140 11.33 21.09 -5.44
CA LEU A 140 10.81 21.22 -4.09
C LEU A 140 10.60 22.69 -3.73
N PRO A 141 9.36 23.09 -3.36
CA PRO A 141 9.12 24.41 -2.79
C PRO A 141 9.83 24.53 -1.43
N ASP A 142 10.14 25.76 -1.02
CA ASP A 142 10.66 26.02 0.32
C ASP A 142 9.61 25.68 1.38
N ALA A 143 10.04 24.98 2.43
CA ALA A 143 9.20 24.61 3.57
C ALA A 143 10.04 24.21 4.78
N ASP A 144 9.55 24.49 5.97
CA ASP A 144 10.19 24.12 7.24
C ASP A 144 9.95 22.66 7.66
N LEU A 145 8.96 22.00 7.03
CA LEU A 145 8.54 20.64 7.37
C LEU A 145 8.12 19.86 6.12
N VAL A 146 8.51 18.59 6.06
CA VAL A 146 8.15 17.64 5.00
C VAL A 146 7.53 16.38 5.62
N VAL A 147 6.34 16.01 5.17
CA VAL A 147 5.63 14.80 5.62
C VAL A 147 5.86 13.66 4.65
N LEU A 148 6.63 12.66 5.08
CA LEU A 148 6.96 11.45 4.32
C LEU A 148 6.08 10.28 4.77
N ALA A 149 5.14 9.87 3.92
CA ALA A 149 4.16 8.82 4.26
C ALA A 149 4.59 7.39 3.85
N SER A 150 5.79 7.21 3.29
CA SER A 150 6.30 5.91 2.88
C SER A 150 7.83 5.90 2.74
N ALA A 151 8.43 4.71 2.79
CA ALA A 151 9.87 4.55 2.55
C ALA A 151 10.28 4.95 1.13
N SER A 152 9.41 4.77 0.12
CA SER A 152 9.68 5.21 -1.26
C SER A 152 9.68 6.73 -1.37
N ALA A 153 8.75 7.43 -0.70
CA ALA A 153 8.77 8.88 -0.65
C ALA A 153 10.04 9.40 0.07
N ALA A 154 10.47 8.74 1.15
CA ALA A 154 11.70 9.10 1.86
C ALA A 154 12.96 8.93 1.00
N ARG A 155 13.05 7.84 0.23
CA ARG A 155 14.16 7.64 -0.73
C ARG A 155 14.14 8.68 -1.84
N ALA A 156 12.97 8.96 -2.43
CA ALA A 156 12.82 9.98 -3.46
C ALA A 156 13.27 11.34 -2.93
N PHE A 157 12.84 11.72 -1.72
CA PHE A 157 13.27 12.95 -1.05
C PHE A 157 14.79 13.02 -0.85
N GLY A 158 15.39 11.95 -0.33
CA GLY A 158 16.83 11.91 -0.06
C GLY A 158 17.70 12.10 -1.32
N ARG A 159 17.21 11.71 -2.50
CA ARG A 159 17.93 11.94 -3.77
C ARG A 159 17.85 13.38 -4.26
N LEU A 160 16.88 14.16 -3.80
CA LEU A 160 16.73 15.56 -4.18
C LEU A 160 17.73 16.48 -3.47
N GLY A 161 18.48 15.98 -2.49
CA GLY A 161 19.67 16.64 -1.95
C GLY A 161 19.41 17.91 -1.13
N ARG A 162 18.14 18.23 -0.79
CA ARG A 162 17.84 19.33 0.14
C ARG A 162 18.08 18.91 1.59
N GLN A 163 18.82 19.75 2.32
CA GLN A 163 18.80 19.75 3.78
C GLN A 163 17.74 20.76 4.23
N LEU A 164 16.91 20.36 5.20
CA LEU A 164 15.99 21.26 5.92
C LEU A 164 16.79 22.06 6.95
#